data_AF-A0A8J9V1W0-F1
#
_entry.id   AF-A0A8J9V1W0-F1
#
_cell.length_a   1.000
_cell.length_b   1.000
_cell.length_c   1.000
_cell.angle_alpha   90.00
_cell.angle_beta   90.00
_cell.angle_gamma   90.00
#
_symmetry.space_group_name_H-M   'P 1'
#
loop_
_entity.id
_entity.type
_entity.pdbx_description
1 polymer ?
#
loop_
_entity_poly.entity_id
_entity_poly.type
_entity_poly.pdbx_seq_one_letter_code
_entity_poly.pdbx_strand_id
1 'polypeptide(L)'
;MELLDVMKNLTIKHTESTSEQKLFKSIAADIDDVPTEIVIANYTDKTLLIVSQYQKIGSMMTIQRDQVHNPLGTDNIYTTKVIFGATGEEQQVAARYLAEAINITKPLCIFINLKSYDIETVKACKDIILDLKGEESKTTYCNEMSKLLKSNGRKVVLINLDPANDCISYKPNIDIRSLIILEDVMDQHNLGPNGALMYCMEYLEKNIDWLTSQIKGEHSTTFIFDLPGQVELYSHHESLSNIFNKLTTEGNIQLCVVHLIDSHHCSDAGKFIAALILSLNAMLKIGLPHINLLTKVDLLKKHADKLEFGIDFYTEVLDLNYLLESLDNDKFTHKFMKLNKALISIIEDYSLVTFQVVDMYKEQSLRNVKNLVDKASGYVFKSEEGRHINSMLACAMGVNSEFDSNDYE
;
A
#
# COMPACT_ATOMS: atom_id res chain seq x y z
N MET A 1 -3.80 -8.05 32.74
CA MET A 1 -2.49 -8.13 32.06
C MET A 1 -2.51 -7.03 31.03
N GLU A 2 -1.66 -6.01 31.19
CA GLU A 2 -1.59 -4.91 30.21
C GLU A 2 -1.19 -5.46 28.84
N LEU A 3 -1.82 -4.96 27.78
CA LEU A 3 -1.63 -5.46 26.41
C LEU A 3 -0.14 -5.52 26.03
N LEU A 4 0.61 -4.48 26.39
CA LEU A 4 2.06 -4.36 26.19
C LEU A 4 2.88 -5.47 26.87
N ASP A 5 2.51 -5.88 28.09
CA ASP A 5 3.20 -6.96 28.81
C ASP A 5 2.85 -8.34 28.22
N VAL A 6 1.63 -8.54 27.73
CA VAL A 6 1.26 -9.77 27.02
C VAL A 6 1.99 -9.86 25.69
N MET A 7 2.08 -8.75 24.95
CA MET A 7 2.80 -8.69 23.68
C MET A 7 4.29 -8.96 23.84
N LYS A 8 4.94 -8.40 24.87
CA LYS A 8 6.34 -8.73 25.23
C LYS A 8 6.50 -10.21 25.61
N ASN A 9 5.56 -10.78 26.36
CA ASN A 9 5.63 -12.19 26.75
C ASN A 9 5.34 -13.17 25.60
N LEU A 10 4.52 -12.78 24.61
CA LEU A 10 4.33 -13.51 23.35
C LEU A 10 5.59 -13.49 22.46
N THR A 11 6.45 -12.48 22.61
CA THR A 11 7.77 -12.44 21.95
C THR A 11 8.81 -13.33 22.63
N ILE A 12 8.71 -13.57 23.95
CA ILE A 12 9.80 -14.16 24.75
C ILE A 12 9.71 -15.70 24.89
N LYS A 13 8.54 -16.33 24.71
CA LYS A 13 8.43 -17.80 24.80
C LYS A 13 8.28 -18.46 23.44
N HIS A 14 9.39 -18.61 22.72
CA HIS A 14 9.74 -19.73 21.83
C HIS A 14 10.95 -19.31 20.96
N THR A 15 12.11 -19.12 21.61
CA THR A 15 13.40 -19.30 20.96
C THR A 15 13.83 -20.73 21.24
N GLU A 16 13.58 -21.63 20.29
CA GLU A 16 14.40 -22.83 19.99
C GLU A 16 13.71 -23.70 18.93
N SER A 17 13.47 -23.14 17.74
CA SER A 17 13.59 -23.87 16.47
C SER A 17 13.48 -22.88 15.31
N THR A 18 14.50 -22.93 14.47
CA THR A 18 14.69 -22.32 13.16
C THR A 18 13.44 -21.89 12.37
N SER A 19 13.53 -20.69 11.78
CA SER A 19 12.85 -20.21 10.56
C SER A 19 11.34 -19.94 10.57
N GLU A 20 10.84 -19.12 11.49
CA GLU A 20 9.57 -18.37 11.27
C GLU A 20 9.80 -16.88 11.50
N GLN A 21 9.99 -16.11 10.42
CA GLN A 21 10.00 -14.65 10.48
C GLN A 21 8.58 -14.16 10.76
N LYS A 22 8.33 -13.69 11.99
CA LYS A 22 7.03 -13.14 12.39
C LYS A 22 6.91 -11.69 11.91
N LEU A 23 5.99 -11.42 10.99
CA LEU A 23 5.62 -10.07 10.56
C LEU A 23 4.55 -9.51 11.49
N PHE A 24 4.98 -8.64 12.41
CA PHE A 24 4.13 -7.91 13.35
C PHE A 24 3.97 -6.46 12.89
N LYS A 25 2.73 -5.97 12.79
CA LYS A 25 2.41 -4.55 12.56
C LYS A 25 1.46 -4.07 13.66
N SER A 26 1.69 -2.88 14.19
CA SER A 26 0.85 -2.28 15.24
C SER A 26 0.72 -0.78 15.06
N ILE A 27 -0.44 -0.23 15.39
CA ILE A 27 -0.72 1.20 15.40
C ILE A 27 -1.55 1.54 16.65
N ALA A 28 -1.29 2.72 17.22
CA ALA A 28 -2.12 3.33 18.23
C ALA A 28 -2.77 4.56 17.60
N ALA A 29 -4.09 4.63 17.63
CA ALA A 29 -4.88 5.72 17.06
C ALA A 29 -6.05 6.05 17.97
N ASP A 30 -6.48 7.31 18.00
CA ASP A 30 -7.66 7.72 18.74
C ASP A 30 -8.91 7.50 17.89
N ILE A 31 -9.83 6.66 18.37
CA ILE A 31 -11.15 6.41 17.74
C ILE A 31 -12.20 6.86 18.75
N ASP A 32 -13.07 7.80 18.36
CA ASP A 32 -14.09 8.40 19.21
C ASP A 32 -13.53 8.99 20.53
N ASP A 33 -12.41 9.71 20.42
CA ASP A 33 -11.64 10.26 21.55
C ASP A 33 -11.13 9.21 22.55
N VAL A 34 -11.06 7.93 22.14
CA VAL A 34 -10.53 6.83 22.94
C VAL A 34 -9.27 6.25 22.28
N PRO A 35 -8.14 6.20 23.02
CA PRO A 35 -6.94 5.53 22.55
C PRO A 35 -7.21 4.07 22.21
N THR A 36 -7.02 3.73 20.95
CA THR A 36 -7.27 2.40 20.39
C THR A 36 -5.97 1.80 19.88
N GLU A 37 -5.60 0.64 20.43
CA GLU A 37 -4.45 -0.13 19.98
C GLU A 37 -4.93 -1.22 19.01
N ILE A 38 -4.35 -1.22 17.80
CA ILE A 38 -4.62 -2.21 16.76
C ILE A 38 -3.32 -2.92 16.42
N VAL A 39 -3.35 -4.26 16.45
CA VAL A 39 -2.19 -5.11 16.19
C VAL A 39 -2.59 -6.20 15.21
N ILE A 40 -1.81 -6.37 14.15
CA ILE A 40 -1.93 -7.46 13.18
C ILE A 40 -0.64 -8.26 13.18
N ALA A 41 -0.75 -9.57 13.35
CA ALA A 41 0.35 -10.50 13.22
C ALA A 41 -0.02 -11.64 12.26
N ASN A 42 0.83 -11.86 11.27
CA ASN A 42 0.63 -12.92 10.30
C ASN A 42 1.52 -14.12 10.66
N TYR A 43 0.88 -15.26 10.95
CA TYR A 43 1.53 -16.56 11.14
C TYR A 43 1.34 -17.42 9.88
N THR A 44 2.07 -18.53 9.77
CA THR A 44 1.94 -19.48 8.65
C THR A 44 0.52 -20.04 8.55
N ASP A 45 -0.09 -20.41 9.68
CA ASP A 45 -1.38 -21.11 9.75
C ASP A 45 -2.58 -20.21 10.08
N LYS A 46 -2.35 -19.00 10.61
CA LYS A 46 -3.41 -18.10 11.07
C LYS A 46 -3.01 -16.62 11.04
N THR A 47 -4.00 -15.74 11.07
CA THR A 47 -3.79 -14.31 11.31
C THR A 47 -4.26 -13.98 12.72
N LEU A 48 -3.52 -13.16 13.45
CA LEU A 48 -3.93 -12.60 14.73
C LEU A 48 -4.25 -11.13 14.54
N LEU A 49 -5.45 -10.71 14.94
CA LEU A 49 -5.86 -9.32 15.01
C LEU A 49 -6.24 -8.99 16.45
N ILE A 50 -5.72 -7.89 16.97
CA ILE A 50 -6.10 -7.35 18.27
C ILE A 50 -6.55 -5.91 18.05
N VAL A 51 -7.72 -5.57 18.57
CA VAL A 51 -8.30 -4.22 18.55
C VAL A 51 -8.77 -3.95 19.98
N SER A 52 -8.13 -3.02 20.68
CA SER A 52 -8.42 -2.78 22.10
C SER A 52 -8.41 -1.30 22.45
N GLN A 53 -9.51 -0.84 23.05
CA GLN A 53 -9.64 0.48 23.68
C GLN A 53 -9.41 0.46 25.21
N TYR A 54 -9.32 -0.72 25.82
CA TYR A 54 -9.23 -0.88 27.28
C TYR A 54 -7.84 -1.33 27.77
N GLN A 55 -6.82 -1.32 26.90
CA GLN A 55 -5.50 -1.90 27.16
C GLN A 55 -5.57 -3.34 27.70
N LYS A 56 -6.63 -4.06 27.35
CA LYS A 56 -6.96 -5.41 27.79
C LYS A 56 -7.42 -6.23 26.59
N ILE A 57 -6.88 -7.43 26.46
CA ILE A 57 -7.08 -8.34 25.33
C ILE A 57 -8.55 -8.81 25.20
N GLY A 58 -9.33 -8.82 26.28
CA GLY A 58 -10.75 -9.19 26.22
C GLY A 58 -10.99 -10.66 25.85
N SER A 59 -12.07 -10.90 25.10
CA SER A 59 -12.48 -12.24 24.64
C SER A 59 -11.88 -12.58 23.28
N MET A 60 -11.55 -13.85 23.07
CA MET A 60 -10.95 -14.37 21.84
C MET A 60 -12.00 -15.06 20.98
N MET A 61 -12.04 -14.69 19.70
CA MET A 61 -12.81 -15.38 18.67
C MET A 61 -11.90 -15.88 17.58
N THR A 62 -12.27 -17.00 16.95
CA THR A 62 -11.69 -17.44 15.69
C THR A 62 -12.74 -17.33 14.61
N ILE A 63 -12.34 -16.78 13.47
CA ILE A 63 -13.16 -16.60 12.29
C ILE A 63 -12.57 -17.44 11.17
N GLN A 64 -13.40 -18.25 10.53
CA GLN A 64 -13.04 -19.05 9.37
C GLN A 64 -13.84 -18.56 8.17
N ARG A 65 -13.17 -18.45 7.01
CA ARG A 65 -13.80 -18.17 5.72
C ARG A 65 -14.13 -19.50 5.07
N ASP A 66 -15.42 -19.76 4.87
CA ASP A 66 -15.95 -20.89 4.13
C ASP A 66 -16.55 -20.40 2.81
N GLN A 67 -16.55 -21.23 1.76
CA GLN A 67 -17.20 -20.91 0.49
C GLN A 67 -18.43 -21.77 0.27
N VAL A 68 -19.58 -21.14 0.05
CA VAL A 68 -20.82 -21.83 -0.30
C VAL A 68 -21.13 -21.61 -1.77
N HIS A 69 -21.29 -22.72 -2.48
CA HIS A 69 -21.63 -22.71 -3.90
C HIS A 69 -23.14 -22.66 -4.06
N ASN A 70 -23.64 -21.56 -4.62
CA ASN A 70 -25.03 -21.36 -4.96
C ASN A 70 -25.21 -21.35 -6.49
N PRO A 71 -26.42 -21.59 -7.02
CA PRO A 71 -26.68 -21.55 -8.47
C PRO A 71 -26.40 -20.19 -9.15
N LEU A 72 -26.20 -19.13 -8.35
CA LEU A 72 -25.94 -17.76 -8.78
C LEU A 72 -24.47 -17.34 -8.63
N GLY A 73 -23.61 -18.17 -8.02
CA GLY A 73 -22.22 -17.83 -7.73
C GLY A 73 -21.70 -18.49 -6.45
N THR A 74 -20.46 -18.17 -6.09
CA THR A 74 -19.79 -18.58 -4.84
C THR A 74 -19.83 -17.45 -3.83
N ASP A 75 -20.44 -17.67 -2.68
CA ASP A 75 -20.50 -16.69 -1.59
C ASP A 75 -19.51 -17.08 -0.49
N ASN A 76 -18.75 -16.11 0.00
CA ASN A 76 -17.91 -16.28 1.18
C ASN A 76 -18.76 -16.14 2.45
N ILE A 77 -18.70 -17.12 3.34
CA ILE A 77 -19.36 -17.10 4.66
C ILE A 77 -18.30 -17.08 5.75
N TYR A 78 -18.47 -16.20 6.73
CA TYR A 78 -17.54 -16.05 7.85
C TYR A 78 -18.13 -16.67 9.12
N THR A 79 -17.60 -17.84 9.50
CA THR A 79 -18.04 -18.58 10.69
C THR A 79 -17.24 -18.13 11.91
N THR A 80 -17.91 -17.64 12.96
CA THR A 80 -17.28 -17.23 14.22
C THR A 80 -17.38 -18.32 15.29
N LYS A 81 -16.28 -18.61 15.97
CA LYS A 81 -16.23 -19.48 17.14
C LYS A 81 -15.54 -18.76 18.30
N VAL A 82 -16.20 -18.69 19.45
CA VAL A 82 -15.60 -18.13 20.68
C VAL A 82 -14.66 -19.17 21.28
N ILE A 83 -13.40 -18.80 21.46
CA ILE A 83 -12.38 -19.69 22.07
C ILE A 83 -12.22 -19.38 23.55
N PHE A 84 -12.24 -18.10 23.92
CA PHE A 84 -11.98 -17.67 25.28
C PHE A 84 -12.82 -16.44 25.65
N GLY A 85 -13.36 -16.42 26.87
CA GLY A 85 -14.22 -15.35 27.37
C GLY A 85 -15.68 -15.47 26.94
N ALA A 86 -16.46 -14.42 27.21
CA ALA A 86 -17.84 -14.28 26.76
C ALA A 86 -17.92 -13.14 25.73
N THR A 87 -18.68 -13.34 24.66
CA THR A 87 -18.88 -12.30 23.63
C THR A 87 -20.36 -12.04 23.41
N GLY A 88 -20.70 -10.76 23.21
CA GLY A 88 -22.05 -10.35 22.82
C GLY A 88 -22.29 -10.48 21.31
N GLU A 89 -23.55 -10.35 20.88
CA GLU A 89 -23.91 -10.42 19.46
C GLU A 89 -23.26 -9.31 18.64
N GLU A 90 -23.27 -8.06 19.14
CA GLU A 90 -22.65 -6.90 18.49
C GLU A 90 -21.14 -7.10 18.27
N GLN A 91 -20.47 -7.70 19.25
CA GLN A 91 -19.05 -8.02 19.19
C GLN A 91 -18.75 -9.08 18.10
N GLN A 92 -19.61 -10.08 17.96
CA GLN A 92 -19.47 -11.10 16.91
C GLN A 92 -19.75 -10.53 15.52
N VAL A 93 -20.74 -9.65 15.40
CA VAL A 93 -21.07 -8.97 14.13
C VAL A 93 -19.92 -8.07 13.69
N ALA A 94 -19.39 -7.23 14.60
CA ALA A 94 -18.22 -6.40 14.33
C ALA A 94 -17.02 -7.24 13.92
N ALA A 95 -16.77 -8.37 14.60
CA ALA A 95 -15.68 -9.26 14.26
C ALA A 95 -15.82 -9.90 12.88
N ARG A 96 -17.03 -10.33 12.48
CA ARG A 96 -17.28 -10.83 11.11
C ARG A 96 -17.08 -9.75 10.07
N TYR A 97 -17.63 -8.55 10.31
CA TYR A 97 -17.47 -7.42 9.40
C TYR A 97 -16.00 -7.06 9.19
N LEU A 98 -15.19 -7.03 10.26
CA LEU A 98 -13.75 -6.82 10.15
C LEU A 98 -13.07 -7.96 9.41
N ALA A 99 -13.41 -9.23 9.67
CA ALA A 99 -12.83 -10.37 8.98
C ALA A 99 -13.15 -10.40 7.48
N GLU A 100 -14.37 -10.02 7.11
CA GLU A 100 -14.80 -9.84 5.74
C GLU A 100 -14.02 -8.72 5.06
N ALA A 101 -13.92 -7.56 5.72
CA ALA A 101 -13.17 -6.43 5.18
C ALA A 101 -11.67 -6.72 5.01
N ILE A 102 -11.06 -7.45 5.93
CA ILE A 102 -9.65 -7.86 5.88
C ILE A 102 -9.40 -8.89 4.76
N ASN A 103 -10.46 -9.55 4.30
CA ASN A 103 -10.47 -10.69 3.41
C ASN A 103 -9.44 -11.76 3.82
N ILE A 104 -9.79 -12.48 4.89
CA ILE A 104 -8.90 -13.47 5.46
C ILE A 104 -8.77 -14.70 4.54
N THR A 105 -7.54 -15.08 4.20
CA THR A 105 -7.23 -16.31 3.43
C THR A 105 -6.94 -17.52 4.32
N LYS A 106 -6.76 -17.28 5.62
CA LYS A 106 -6.51 -18.27 6.67
C LYS A 106 -7.32 -17.92 7.92
N PRO A 107 -7.53 -18.86 8.86
CA PRO A 107 -8.28 -18.58 10.07
C PRO A 107 -7.78 -17.33 10.81
N LEU A 108 -8.70 -16.44 11.16
CA LEU A 108 -8.41 -15.20 11.89
C LEU A 108 -8.73 -15.40 13.37
N CYS A 109 -7.72 -15.31 14.22
CA CYS A 109 -7.88 -15.13 15.65
C CYS A 109 -8.03 -13.64 15.94
N ILE A 110 -9.20 -13.22 16.40
CA ILE A 110 -9.50 -11.82 16.69
C ILE A 110 -9.80 -11.62 18.17
N PHE A 111 -9.16 -10.59 18.74
CA PHE A 111 -9.47 -10.00 20.02
C PHE A 111 -10.01 -8.61 19.76
N ILE A 112 -11.29 -8.39 20.00
CA ILE A 112 -11.93 -7.07 19.82
C ILE A 112 -12.51 -6.63 21.16
N ASN A 113 -12.09 -5.48 21.64
CA ASN A 113 -12.51 -4.94 22.93
C ASN A 113 -12.67 -3.43 22.83
N LEU A 114 -13.82 -3.04 22.27
CA LEU A 114 -14.22 -1.65 22.04
C LEU A 114 -15.21 -1.19 23.12
N LYS A 115 -15.23 0.12 23.37
CA LYS A 115 -16.18 0.78 24.27
C LYS A 115 -17.59 0.82 23.69
N SER A 116 -17.70 0.94 22.37
CA SER A 116 -18.93 0.79 21.60
C SER A 116 -18.67 -0.02 20.33
N TYR A 117 -19.67 -0.75 19.85
CA TYR A 117 -19.64 -1.51 18.60
C TYR A 117 -20.52 -0.86 17.51
N ASP A 118 -20.70 0.45 17.61
CA ASP A 118 -21.42 1.24 16.61
C ASP A 118 -20.75 1.16 15.24
N ILE A 119 -21.56 1.31 14.19
CA ILE A 119 -21.12 1.16 12.79
C ILE A 119 -19.96 2.12 12.46
N GLU A 120 -19.98 3.33 13.01
CA GLU A 120 -18.93 4.34 12.78
C GLU A 120 -17.60 3.93 13.41
N THR A 121 -17.61 3.51 14.68
CA THR A 121 -16.42 3.01 15.40
C THR A 121 -15.81 1.79 14.70
N VAL A 122 -16.64 0.84 14.27
CA VAL A 122 -16.18 -0.38 13.60
C VAL A 122 -15.65 -0.08 12.20
N LYS A 123 -16.22 0.90 11.48
CA LYS A 123 -15.66 1.40 10.21
C LYS A 123 -14.31 2.08 10.41
N ALA A 124 -14.16 2.93 11.42
CA ALA A 124 -12.86 3.53 11.72
C ALA A 124 -11.79 2.47 12.05
N CYS A 125 -12.16 1.43 12.82
CA CYS A 125 -11.27 0.29 13.07
C CYS A 125 -10.91 -0.43 11.77
N LYS A 126 -11.89 -0.66 10.88
CA LYS A 126 -11.66 -1.26 9.56
C LYS A 126 -10.62 -0.48 8.77
N ASP A 127 -10.81 0.83 8.64
CA ASP A 127 -9.94 1.67 7.81
C ASP A 127 -8.50 1.64 8.35
N ILE A 128 -8.31 1.70 9.67
CA ILE A 128 -6.99 1.58 10.31
C ILE A 128 -6.38 0.18 10.12
N ILE A 129 -7.18 -0.88 10.16
CA ILE A 129 -6.74 -2.27 9.95
C ILE A 129 -6.27 -2.48 8.50
N LEU A 130 -7.00 -1.92 7.54
CA LEU A 130 -6.65 -2.00 6.13
C LEU A 130 -5.43 -1.12 5.81
N ASP A 131 -5.32 0.03 6.47
CA ASP A 131 -4.13 0.86 6.48
C ASP A 131 -2.90 0.09 6.97
N LEU A 132 -3.02 -0.69 8.04
CA LEU A 132 -1.95 -1.55 8.55
C LEU A 132 -1.55 -2.63 7.54
N LYS A 133 -2.50 -3.16 6.75
CA LYS A 133 -2.17 -4.12 5.68
C LYS A 133 -1.39 -3.44 4.56
N GLY A 134 -1.66 -2.16 4.27
CA GLY A 134 -0.96 -1.39 3.22
C GLY A 134 -1.43 -1.72 1.80
N GLU A 135 -2.45 -2.57 1.67
CA GLU A 135 -3.01 -3.06 0.40
C GLU A 135 -4.00 -2.07 -0.24
N GLU A 136 -4.60 -1.18 0.56
CA GLU A 136 -5.58 -0.22 0.06
C GLU A 136 -4.97 0.95 -0.72
N SER A 137 -3.78 1.45 -0.38
CA SER A 137 -3.27 2.69 -0.99
C SER A 137 -3.03 2.58 -2.50
N LYS A 138 -2.54 1.42 -2.99
CA LYS A 138 -2.26 1.18 -4.42
C LYS A 138 -3.57 1.04 -5.21
N THR A 139 -4.41 0.09 -4.81
CA THR A 139 -5.73 -0.16 -5.42
C THR A 139 -6.60 1.11 -5.41
N THR A 140 -6.59 1.86 -4.31
CA THR A 140 -7.34 3.12 -4.17
C THR A 140 -6.81 4.20 -5.11
N TYR A 141 -5.48 4.37 -5.20
CA TYR A 141 -4.88 5.29 -6.16
C TYR A 141 -5.29 4.96 -7.59
N CYS A 142 -5.22 3.68 -7.98
CA CYS A 142 -5.62 3.23 -9.31
C CYS A 142 -7.09 3.55 -9.60
N ASN A 143 -7.99 3.36 -8.63
CA ASN A 143 -9.41 3.67 -8.77
C ASN A 143 -9.66 5.18 -8.95
N GLU A 144 -9.16 6.00 -8.02
CA GLU A 144 -9.41 7.44 -8.02
C GLU A 144 -8.72 8.15 -9.20
N MET A 145 -7.50 7.75 -9.55
CA MET A 145 -6.82 8.25 -10.74
C MET A 145 -7.57 7.86 -12.02
N SER A 146 -8.10 6.64 -12.10
CA SER A 146 -8.92 6.21 -13.26
C SER A 146 -10.17 7.06 -13.42
N LYS A 147 -10.86 7.38 -12.31
CA LYS A 147 -12.05 8.25 -12.33
C LYS A 147 -11.70 9.65 -12.83
N LEU A 148 -10.62 10.24 -12.32
CA LEU A 148 -10.14 11.58 -12.74
C LEU A 148 -9.76 11.61 -14.23
N LEU A 149 -9.05 10.60 -14.72
CA LEU A 149 -8.63 10.56 -16.11
C LEU A 149 -9.84 10.38 -17.04
N LYS A 150 -10.82 9.54 -16.66
CA LYS A 150 -12.08 9.37 -17.39
C LYS A 150 -12.92 10.66 -17.41
N SER A 151 -13.00 11.40 -16.29
CA SER A 151 -13.73 12.67 -16.25
C SER A 151 -13.09 13.74 -17.14
N ASN A 152 -11.77 13.66 -17.34
CA ASN A 152 -11.03 14.50 -18.29
C ASN A 152 -11.14 14.01 -19.76
N GLY A 153 -11.97 13.00 -20.05
CA GLY A 153 -12.21 12.48 -21.39
C GLY A 153 -11.16 11.48 -21.89
N ARG A 154 -10.25 10.99 -21.03
CA ARG A 154 -9.26 9.98 -21.43
C ARG A 154 -9.85 8.59 -21.47
N LYS A 155 -9.42 7.81 -22.45
CA LYS A 155 -9.71 6.38 -22.52
C LYS A 155 -8.74 5.66 -21.56
N VAL A 156 -9.28 5.11 -20.47
CA VAL A 156 -8.47 4.44 -19.44
C VAL A 156 -8.79 2.96 -19.40
N VAL A 157 -7.75 2.13 -19.37
CA VAL A 157 -7.82 0.68 -19.19
C VAL A 157 -7.16 0.33 -17.86
N LEU A 158 -7.94 -0.23 -16.93
CA LEU A 158 -7.48 -0.69 -15.63
C LEU A 158 -7.04 -2.16 -15.73
N ILE A 159 -5.82 -2.45 -15.31
CA ILE A 159 -5.22 -3.79 -15.38
C ILE A 159 -4.84 -4.20 -13.96
N ASN A 160 -5.49 -5.23 -13.42
CA ASN A 160 -5.08 -5.84 -12.16
C ASN A 160 -4.03 -6.92 -12.43
N LEU A 161 -2.81 -6.71 -11.92
CA LEU A 161 -1.74 -7.69 -11.91
C LEU A 161 -1.44 -8.21 -10.49
N ASP A 162 -2.26 -7.87 -9.48
CA ASP A 162 -2.17 -8.48 -8.16
C ASP A 162 -3.09 -9.72 -8.05
N PRO A 163 -2.54 -10.94 -8.04
CA PRO A 163 -3.34 -12.15 -7.90
C PRO A 163 -3.84 -12.36 -6.47
N ALA A 164 -3.29 -11.66 -5.46
CA ALA A 164 -3.73 -11.73 -4.07
C ALA A 164 -4.89 -10.76 -3.74
N ASN A 165 -5.25 -9.88 -4.68
CA ASN A 165 -6.25 -8.84 -4.45
C ASN A 165 -7.67 -9.35 -4.75
N ASP A 166 -8.30 -9.92 -3.72
CA ASP A 166 -9.68 -10.41 -3.82
C ASP A 166 -10.73 -9.28 -3.77
N CYS A 167 -10.41 -8.16 -3.12
CA CYS A 167 -11.34 -7.06 -2.82
C CYS A 167 -11.03 -5.80 -3.63
N ILE A 168 -11.03 -5.92 -4.96
CA ILE A 168 -10.79 -4.79 -5.85
C ILE A 168 -11.98 -3.82 -5.77
N SER A 169 -11.72 -2.56 -5.39
CA SER A 169 -12.72 -1.48 -5.28
C SER A 169 -13.21 -0.94 -6.63
N TYR A 170 -12.72 -1.50 -7.72
CA TYR A 170 -13.04 -1.15 -9.11
C TYR A 170 -13.21 -2.41 -9.96
N LYS A 171 -13.82 -2.25 -11.14
CA LYS A 171 -13.92 -3.33 -12.13
C LYS A 171 -12.70 -3.29 -13.06
N PRO A 172 -11.73 -4.22 -12.94
CA PRO A 172 -10.61 -4.27 -13.87
C PRO A 172 -11.08 -4.61 -15.29
N ASN A 173 -10.40 -4.06 -16.29
CA ASN A 173 -10.59 -4.44 -17.70
C ASN A 173 -9.85 -5.73 -18.01
N ILE A 174 -8.67 -5.92 -17.41
CA ILE A 174 -7.83 -7.12 -17.51
C ILE A 174 -7.46 -7.52 -16.09
N ASP A 175 -7.63 -8.79 -15.75
CA ASP A 175 -7.36 -9.32 -14.41
C ASP A 175 -6.50 -10.58 -14.51
N ILE A 176 -5.32 -10.56 -13.89
CA ILE A 176 -4.38 -11.68 -13.83
C ILE A 176 -5.01 -12.95 -13.26
N ARG A 177 -6.04 -12.83 -12.41
CA ARG A 177 -6.74 -13.98 -11.82
C ARG A 177 -7.43 -14.86 -12.87
N SER A 178 -7.69 -14.33 -14.06
CA SER A 178 -8.20 -15.14 -15.20
C SER A 178 -7.10 -15.96 -15.90
N LEU A 179 -5.83 -15.66 -15.64
CA LEU A 179 -4.67 -16.43 -16.10
C LEU A 179 -4.19 -17.41 -15.02
N ILE A 180 -4.07 -16.95 -13.78
CA ILE A 180 -3.55 -17.73 -12.65
C ILE A 180 -4.15 -17.25 -11.32
N ILE A 181 -4.64 -18.20 -10.52
CA ILE A 181 -5.26 -17.96 -9.21
C ILE A 181 -4.24 -18.30 -8.12
N LEU A 182 -4.07 -17.41 -7.14
CA LEU A 182 -3.04 -17.56 -6.11
C LEU A 182 -3.27 -18.79 -5.23
N GLU A 183 -4.51 -19.02 -4.82
CA GLU A 183 -4.92 -20.15 -3.97
C GLU A 183 -4.59 -21.49 -4.64
N ASP A 184 -4.90 -21.63 -5.94
CA ASP A 184 -4.59 -22.83 -6.71
C ASP A 184 -3.08 -23.10 -6.75
N VAL A 185 -2.25 -22.05 -6.88
CA VAL A 185 -0.79 -22.16 -6.87
C VAL A 185 -0.29 -22.58 -5.49
N MET A 186 -0.84 -22.01 -4.42
CA MET A 186 -0.50 -22.38 -3.05
C MET A 186 -0.76 -23.87 -2.81
N ASP A 187 -1.92 -24.37 -3.22
CA ASP A 187 -2.32 -25.76 -3.04
C ASP A 187 -1.53 -26.73 -3.93
N GLN A 188 -1.34 -26.40 -5.22
CA GLN A 188 -0.66 -27.29 -6.17
C GLN A 188 0.85 -27.39 -5.92
N HIS A 189 1.48 -26.28 -5.54
CA HIS A 189 2.93 -26.23 -5.33
C HIS A 189 3.34 -26.30 -3.86
N ASN A 190 2.38 -26.39 -2.94
CA ASN A 190 2.61 -26.37 -1.49
C ASN A 190 3.47 -25.17 -1.06
N LEU A 191 3.17 -24.01 -1.63
CA LEU A 191 3.88 -22.76 -1.40
C LEU A 191 3.12 -21.88 -0.41
N GLY A 192 3.87 -21.13 0.41
CA GLY A 192 3.29 -20.04 1.19
C GLY A 192 2.86 -18.87 0.30
N PRO A 193 2.06 -17.91 0.82
CA PRO A 193 1.47 -16.82 0.03
C PRO A 193 2.49 -15.99 -0.77
N ASN A 194 3.62 -15.62 -0.15
CA ASN A 194 4.65 -14.85 -0.83
C ASN A 194 5.33 -15.67 -1.95
N GLY A 195 5.61 -16.95 -1.70
CA GLY A 195 6.20 -17.84 -2.71
C GLY A 195 5.26 -18.09 -3.88
N ALA A 196 3.97 -18.29 -3.60
CA ALA A 196 2.95 -18.41 -4.63
C ALA A 196 2.79 -17.12 -5.45
N LEU A 197 2.90 -15.94 -4.80
CA LEU A 197 2.86 -14.65 -5.50
C LEU A 197 4.05 -14.48 -6.46
N MET A 198 5.26 -14.86 -6.03
CA MET A 198 6.44 -14.86 -6.89
C MET A 198 6.22 -15.76 -8.11
N TYR A 199 5.71 -16.97 -7.88
CA TYR A 199 5.39 -17.91 -8.94
C TYR A 199 4.36 -17.35 -9.93
N CYS A 200 3.32 -16.66 -9.44
CA CYS A 200 2.34 -16.00 -10.31
C CYS A 200 2.98 -14.96 -11.24
N MET A 201 3.95 -14.18 -10.74
CA MET A 201 4.66 -13.20 -11.55
C MET A 201 5.60 -13.85 -12.58
N GLU A 202 6.29 -14.93 -12.20
CA GLU A 202 7.09 -15.73 -13.14
C GLU A 202 6.22 -16.36 -14.25
N TYR A 203 5.04 -16.84 -13.87
CA TYR A 203 4.09 -17.43 -14.80
C TYR A 203 3.56 -16.36 -15.78
N LEU A 204 3.26 -15.16 -15.30
CA LEU A 204 2.89 -14.03 -16.16
C LEU A 204 4.03 -13.63 -17.11
N GLU A 205 5.28 -13.59 -16.64
CA GLU A 205 6.44 -13.26 -17.48
C GLU A 205 6.63 -14.26 -18.64
N LYS A 206 6.44 -15.55 -18.36
CA LYS A 206 6.49 -16.63 -19.38
C LYS A 206 5.32 -16.57 -20.34
N ASN A 207 4.14 -16.16 -19.87
CA ASN A 207 2.91 -16.06 -20.66
C ASN A 207 2.56 -14.60 -21.00
N ILE A 208 3.57 -13.74 -21.20
CA ILE A 208 3.37 -12.31 -21.43
C ILE A 208 2.48 -12.01 -22.66
N ASP A 209 2.47 -12.92 -23.64
CA ASP A 209 1.61 -12.87 -24.82
C ASP A 209 0.12 -12.77 -24.47
N TRP A 210 -0.28 -13.38 -23.35
CA TRP A 210 -1.64 -13.27 -22.82
C TRP A 210 -1.98 -11.82 -22.45
N LEU A 211 -1.02 -11.09 -21.87
CA LEU A 211 -1.21 -9.70 -21.48
C LEU A 211 -1.11 -8.77 -22.70
N THR A 212 -0.08 -8.92 -23.54
CA THR A 212 0.12 -8.07 -24.73
C THR A 212 -1.02 -8.19 -25.74
N SER A 213 -1.61 -9.38 -25.90
CA SER A 213 -2.75 -9.60 -26.80
C SER A 213 -4.04 -8.90 -26.35
N GLN A 214 -4.17 -8.62 -25.05
CA GLN A 214 -5.29 -7.89 -24.46
C GLN A 214 -5.04 -6.39 -24.36
N ILE A 215 -3.77 -5.96 -24.25
CA ILE A 215 -3.38 -4.56 -24.31
C ILE A 215 -3.45 -4.08 -25.77
N LYS A 216 -4.69 -3.91 -26.25
CA LYS A 216 -5.01 -3.33 -27.55
C LYS A 216 -5.73 -2.01 -27.33
N GLY A 217 -5.05 -0.92 -27.65
CA GLY A 217 -5.58 0.43 -27.51
C GLY A 217 -5.26 1.29 -28.72
N GLU A 218 -6.02 2.36 -28.89
CA GLU A 218 -5.64 3.44 -29.80
C GLU A 218 -4.47 4.22 -29.18
N HIS A 219 -3.76 5.02 -29.99
CA HIS A 219 -2.58 5.84 -29.63
C HIS A 219 -2.77 6.84 -28.46
N SER A 220 -3.91 6.83 -27.77
CA SER A 220 -4.23 7.70 -26.64
C SER A 220 -4.86 6.97 -25.46
N THR A 221 -4.70 5.64 -25.39
CA THR A 221 -5.25 4.86 -24.30
C THR A 221 -4.27 4.88 -23.13
N THR A 222 -4.72 5.33 -21.97
CA THR A 222 -3.92 5.28 -20.74
C THR A 222 -4.14 3.92 -20.07
N PHE A 223 -3.06 3.19 -19.84
CA PHE A 223 -3.07 1.93 -19.11
C PHE A 223 -2.62 2.18 -17.67
N ILE A 224 -3.41 1.73 -16.70
CA ILE A 224 -3.04 1.77 -15.28
C ILE A 224 -2.89 0.33 -14.83
N PHE A 225 -1.68 -0.01 -14.39
CA PHE A 225 -1.33 -1.32 -13.87
C PHE A 225 -1.33 -1.28 -12.35
N ASP A 226 -2.23 -2.03 -11.73
CA ASP A 226 -2.19 -2.29 -10.29
C ASP A 226 -1.32 -3.51 -10.02
N LEU A 227 -0.24 -3.31 -9.28
CA LEU A 227 0.83 -4.29 -9.08
C LEU A 227 0.82 -4.78 -7.62
N PRO A 228 1.27 -6.03 -7.36
CA PRO A 228 1.27 -6.54 -6.01
C PRO A 228 2.07 -5.69 -5.01
N GLY A 229 1.63 -5.78 -3.75
CA GLY A 229 2.17 -5.01 -2.61
C GLY A 229 3.61 -5.33 -2.19
N GLN A 230 4.10 -6.53 -2.48
CA GLN A 230 5.25 -7.13 -1.80
C GLN A 230 6.60 -6.58 -2.27
N VAL A 231 7.49 -6.28 -1.31
CA VAL A 231 8.80 -5.64 -1.56
C VAL A 231 9.75 -6.54 -2.35
N GLU A 232 9.64 -7.85 -2.17
CA GLU A 232 10.47 -8.88 -2.77
C GLU A 232 10.43 -8.84 -4.30
N LEU A 233 9.29 -8.43 -4.87
CA LEU A 233 9.05 -8.37 -6.31
C LEU A 233 9.90 -7.33 -7.04
N TYR A 234 10.22 -6.22 -6.38
CA TYR A 234 11.02 -5.13 -6.96
C TYR A 234 12.40 -5.00 -6.31
N SER A 235 12.68 -5.74 -5.23
CA SER A 235 13.99 -5.77 -4.59
C SER A 235 14.87 -6.94 -5.03
N HIS A 236 14.33 -8.13 -5.24
CA HIS A 236 15.14 -9.35 -5.48
C HIS A 236 14.83 -10.06 -6.80
N HIS A 237 13.67 -9.79 -7.41
CA HIS A 237 13.22 -10.52 -8.59
C HIS A 237 13.28 -9.69 -9.87
N GLU A 238 13.57 -10.34 -11.00
CA GLU A 238 13.70 -9.67 -12.30
C GLU A 238 12.42 -9.69 -13.14
N SER A 239 11.42 -10.51 -12.76
CA SER A 239 10.19 -10.66 -13.58
C SER A 239 9.48 -9.35 -13.89
N LEU A 240 9.35 -8.44 -12.91
CA LEU A 240 8.68 -7.16 -13.16
C LEU A 240 9.46 -6.32 -14.18
N SER A 241 10.78 -6.20 -14.02
CA SER A 241 11.63 -5.48 -14.98
C SER A 241 11.56 -6.11 -16.38
N ASN A 242 11.55 -7.43 -16.48
CA ASN A 242 11.40 -8.14 -17.75
C ASN A 242 10.01 -7.93 -18.38
N ILE A 243 8.94 -7.97 -17.58
CA ILE A 243 7.58 -7.67 -18.03
C ILE A 243 7.50 -6.24 -18.56
N PHE A 244 8.03 -5.26 -17.84
CA PHE A 244 8.03 -3.86 -18.28
C PHE A 244 8.86 -3.63 -19.55
N ASN A 245 10.02 -4.28 -19.66
CA ASN A 245 10.85 -4.22 -20.87
C ASN A 245 10.12 -4.78 -22.09
N LYS A 246 9.41 -5.91 -21.95
CA LYS A 246 8.59 -6.48 -23.03
C LYS A 246 7.40 -5.57 -23.38
N LEU A 247 6.70 -5.02 -22.39
CA LEU A 247 5.60 -4.07 -22.62
C LEU A 247 6.08 -2.79 -23.33
N THR A 248 7.29 -2.32 -23.03
CA THR A 248 7.88 -1.15 -23.68
C THR A 248 8.31 -1.45 -25.11
N THR A 249 8.98 -2.59 -25.34
CA THR A 249 9.55 -2.96 -26.64
C THR A 249 8.53 -3.53 -27.62
N GLU A 250 7.69 -4.47 -27.19
CA GLU A 250 6.70 -5.15 -28.02
C GLU A 250 5.35 -4.40 -28.02
N GLY A 251 4.94 -3.87 -26.88
CA GLY A 251 3.71 -3.09 -26.74
C GLY A 251 3.81 -1.65 -27.22
N ASN A 252 5.03 -1.13 -27.42
CA ASN A 252 5.32 0.27 -27.74
C ASN A 252 4.63 1.24 -26.77
N ILE A 253 4.64 0.90 -25.48
CA ILE A 253 4.02 1.66 -24.40
C ILE A 253 5.11 2.44 -23.65
N GLN A 254 4.88 3.73 -23.44
CA GLN A 254 5.72 4.54 -22.56
C GLN A 254 5.25 4.34 -21.11
N LEU A 255 6.10 3.74 -20.29
CA LEU A 255 5.80 3.43 -18.90
C LEU A 255 6.42 4.45 -17.95
N CYS A 256 5.66 4.79 -16.90
CA CYS A 256 6.12 5.54 -15.74
C CYS A 256 5.67 4.79 -14.48
N VAL A 257 6.56 4.70 -13.50
CA VAL A 257 6.30 4.03 -12.24
C VAL A 257 5.85 5.06 -11.21
N VAL A 258 4.71 4.80 -10.58
CA VAL A 258 4.24 5.56 -9.43
C VAL A 258 4.44 4.72 -8.18
N HIS A 259 5.36 5.13 -7.32
CA HIS A 259 5.72 4.41 -6.11
C HIS A 259 5.11 5.08 -4.89
N LEU A 260 4.16 4.40 -4.26
CA LEU A 260 3.44 4.91 -3.09
C LEU A 260 4.16 4.52 -1.80
N ILE A 261 4.42 5.52 -0.95
CA ILE A 261 5.00 5.35 0.37
C ILE A 261 4.06 5.95 1.40
N ASP A 262 3.87 5.26 2.52
CA ASP A 262 3.06 5.76 3.62
C ASP A 262 3.80 6.90 4.35
N SER A 263 3.12 8.01 4.58
CA SER A 263 3.65 9.15 5.33
C SER A 263 4.04 8.79 6.77
N HIS A 264 3.51 7.69 7.34
CA HIS A 264 3.91 7.21 8.66
C HIS A 264 5.40 6.89 8.75
N HIS A 265 6.07 6.58 7.64
CA HIS A 265 7.52 6.36 7.64
C HIS A 265 8.32 7.62 7.99
N CYS A 266 7.75 8.82 7.81
CA CYS A 266 8.38 10.09 8.20
C CYS A 266 8.38 10.34 9.71
N SER A 267 7.63 9.54 10.50
CA SER A 267 7.52 9.72 11.96
C SER A 267 8.77 9.34 12.75
N ASP A 268 9.70 8.60 12.13
CA ASP A 268 10.92 8.13 12.77
C ASP A 268 12.07 8.18 11.76
N ALA A 269 13.22 8.68 12.20
CA ALA A 269 14.40 8.85 11.34
C ALA A 269 14.86 7.53 10.71
N GLY A 270 14.84 6.43 11.47
CA GLY A 270 15.25 5.12 10.97
C GLY A 270 14.29 4.56 9.93
N LYS A 271 12.97 4.68 10.18
CA LYS A 271 11.93 4.31 9.21
C LYS A 271 12.04 5.12 7.92
N PHE A 272 12.29 6.43 8.02
CA PHE A 272 12.40 7.29 6.87
C PHE A 272 13.62 6.95 6.02
N ILE A 273 14.80 6.75 6.62
CA ILE A 273 16.00 6.31 5.89
C ILE A 273 15.77 4.96 5.21
N ALA A 274 15.10 4.01 5.89
CA ALA A 274 14.76 2.73 5.28
C ALA A 274 13.84 2.90 4.05
N ALA A 275 12.86 3.80 4.12
CA ALA A 275 11.98 4.12 3.00
C ALA A 275 12.74 4.78 1.83
N LEU A 276 13.70 5.67 2.11
CA LEU A 276 14.57 6.28 1.10
C LEU A 276 15.41 5.23 0.35
N ILE A 277 16.06 4.33 1.08
CA ILE A 277 16.86 3.24 0.49
C ILE A 277 15.98 2.33 -0.35
N LEU A 278 14.80 1.99 0.15
CA LEU A 278 13.85 1.15 -0.58
C LEU A 278 13.41 1.81 -1.90
N SER A 279 13.14 3.12 -1.86
CA SER A 279 12.79 3.92 -3.04
C SER A 279 13.92 3.95 -4.05
N LEU A 280 15.14 4.24 -3.59
CA LEU A 280 16.33 4.28 -4.43
C LEU A 280 16.59 2.92 -5.08
N ASN A 281 16.46 1.83 -4.32
CA ASN A 281 16.63 0.48 -4.83
C ASN A 281 15.59 0.15 -5.91
N ALA A 282 14.31 0.50 -5.68
CA ALA A 282 13.25 0.31 -6.67
C ALA A 282 13.52 1.10 -7.97
N MET A 283 13.94 2.37 -7.86
CA MET A 283 14.32 3.19 -9.02
C MET A 283 15.43 2.54 -9.86
N LEU A 284 16.50 2.10 -9.20
CA LEU A 284 17.65 1.48 -9.87
C LEU A 284 17.29 0.15 -10.53
N LYS A 285 16.48 -0.67 -9.87
CA LYS A 285 16.08 -2.00 -10.37
C LYS A 285 15.08 -1.94 -11.51
N ILE A 286 14.11 -1.03 -11.44
CA ILE A 286 13.04 -0.93 -12.44
C ILE A 286 13.54 -0.17 -13.67
N GLY A 287 14.41 0.82 -13.50
CA GLY A 287 15.06 1.52 -14.64
C GLY A 287 14.10 2.33 -15.51
N LEU A 288 12.94 2.72 -14.98
CA LEU A 288 11.92 3.54 -15.66
C LEU A 288 11.77 4.92 -14.98
N PRO A 289 11.20 5.93 -15.67
CA PRO A 289 10.81 7.19 -15.04
C PRO A 289 9.94 6.92 -13.80
N HIS A 290 10.38 7.43 -12.65
CA HIS A 290 9.83 7.05 -11.35
C HIS A 290 9.33 8.29 -10.60
N ILE A 291 8.11 8.22 -10.09
CA ILE A 291 7.51 9.27 -9.27
C ILE A 291 7.20 8.64 -7.91
N ASN A 292 7.92 9.06 -6.87
CA ASN A 292 7.55 8.63 -5.52
C ASN A 292 6.48 9.56 -4.95
N LEU A 293 5.44 8.97 -4.37
CA LEU A 293 4.36 9.69 -3.73
C LEU A 293 4.33 9.36 -2.23
N LEU A 294 4.20 10.40 -1.41
CA LEU A 294 3.83 10.25 0.01
C LEU A 294 2.32 10.27 0.13
N THR A 295 1.75 9.16 0.58
CA THR A 295 0.32 8.94 0.76
C THR A 295 -0.12 9.21 2.20
N LYS A 296 -1.43 9.28 2.44
CA LYS A 296 -2.02 9.47 3.79
C LYS A 296 -1.51 10.72 4.51
N VAL A 297 -1.42 11.81 3.77
CA VAL A 297 -0.83 13.07 4.26
C VAL A 297 -1.76 13.75 5.26
N ASP A 298 -3.05 13.46 5.20
CA ASP A 298 -4.03 13.83 6.19
C ASP A 298 -3.64 13.33 7.60
N LEU A 299 -3.10 12.11 7.71
CA LEU A 299 -2.57 11.58 8.97
C LEU A 299 -1.30 12.30 9.41
N LEU A 300 -0.43 12.65 8.46
CA LEU A 300 0.79 13.39 8.74
C LEU A 300 0.50 14.81 9.25
N LYS A 301 -0.55 15.46 8.73
CA LYS A 301 -1.01 16.77 9.25
C LYS A 301 -1.59 16.68 10.66
N LYS A 302 -2.30 15.60 10.98
CA LYS A 302 -2.85 15.35 12.33
C LYS A 302 -1.75 15.08 13.36
N HIS A 303 -0.59 14.60 12.92
CA HIS A 303 0.57 14.29 13.75
C HIS A 303 1.77 15.18 13.43
N ALA A 304 1.54 16.38 12.90
CA ALA A 304 2.59 17.31 12.52
C ALA A 304 3.44 17.76 13.73
N ASP A 305 2.87 17.71 14.93
CA ASP A 305 3.52 17.95 16.23
C ASP A 305 4.57 16.89 16.59
N LYS A 306 4.48 15.69 15.98
CA LYS A 306 5.42 14.57 16.19
C LYS A 306 6.50 14.51 15.12
N LEU A 307 6.42 15.32 14.07
CA LEU A 307 7.48 15.41 13.06
C LEU A 307 8.61 16.27 13.60
N GLU A 308 9.83 15.79 13.43
CA GLU A 308 11.02 16.51 13.87
C GLU A 308 11.31 17.71 12.95
N PHE A 309 10.87 17.64 11.70
CA PHE A 309 11.08 18.66 10.66
C PHE A 309 9.80 19.00 9.88
N GLY A 310 9.83 20.11 9.14
CA GLY A 310 8.74 20.48 8.24
C GLY A 310 8.52 19.46 7.12
N ILE A 311 7.35 19.47 6.49
CA ILE A 311 7.01 18.51 5.40
C ILE A 311 8.01 18.61 4.25
N ASP A 312 8.47 19.83 3.94
CA ASP A 312 9.43 20.11 2.87
C ASP A 312 10.74 19.34 3.04
N PHE A 313 11.17 19.11 4.28
CA PHE A 313 12.34 18.31 4.60
C PHE A 313 12.22 16.87 4.07
N TYR A 314 11.05 16.25 4.29
CA TYR A 314 10.81 14.88 3.88
C TYR A 314 10.47 14.76 2.39
N THR A 315 9.84 15.78 1.79
CA THR A 315 9.46 15.75 0.38
C THR A 315 10.63 16.02 -0.55
N GLU A 316 11.46 17.01 -0.21
CA GLU A 316 12.64 17.38 -0.99
C GLU A 316 13.89 16.57 -0.59
N VAL A 317 13.78 15.75 0.47
CA VAL A 317 14.89 14.97 1.02
C VAL A 317 16.08 15.88 1.28
N LEU A 318 15.82 16.92 2.09
CA LEU A 318 16.83 17.89 2.51
C LEU A 318 17.87 17.21 3.41
N ASP A 319 18.96 17.94 3.71
CA ASP A 319 20.16 17.48 4.41
C ASP A 319 19.88 16.38 5.47
N LEU A 320 20.22 15.14 5.13
CA LEU A 320 19.87 13.99 5.96
C LEU A 320 20.80 13.87 7.17
N ASN A 321 21.85 14.70 7.26
CA ASN A 321 22.71 14.75 8.44
C ASN A 321 21.94 15.16 9.71
N TYR A 322 20.85 15.93 9.57
CA TYR A 322 19.96 16.22 10.70
C TYR A 322 19.30 14.96 11.28
N LEU A 323 18.94 13.99 10.44
CA LEU A 323 18.41 12.70 10.90
C LEU A 323 19.49 11.83 11.53
N LEU A 324 20.75 11.98 11.10
CA LEU A 324 21.87 11.27 11.70
C LEU A 324 22.09 11.68 13.15
N GLU A 325 21.94 12.97 13.49
CA GLU A 325 22.01 13.45 14.87
C GLU A 325 20.87 12.85 15.72
N SER A 326 19.66 12.80 15.19
CA SER A 326 18.49 12.17 15.84
C SER A 326 18.75 10.67 16.11
N LEU A 327 19.34 9.96 15.13
CA LEU A 327 19.72 8.56 15.28
C LEU A 327 20.90 8.32 16.23
N ASP A 328 21.77 9.30 16.45
CA ASP A 328 22.90 9.13 17.37
C ASP A 328 22.47 9.26 18.84
N ASN A 329 21.37 9.96 19.10
CA ASN A 329 20.81 10.13 20.43
C ASN A 329 20.17 8.84 20.99
N ASP A 330 19.79 7.89 20.14
CA ASP A 330 19.27 6.60 20.59
C ASP A 330 20.39 5.59 20.90
N LYS A 331 20.28 4.96 22.08
CA LYS A 331 21.31 4.06 22.64
C LYS A 331 21.55 2.83 21.77
N PHE A 332 20.56 2.38 20.99
CA PHE A 332 20.68 1.22 20.13
C PHE A 332 21.31 1.58 18.79
N THR A 333 20.94 2.72 18.19
CA THR A 333 21.42 3.16 16.87
C THR A 333 22.78 3.85 16.90
N HIS A 334 23.19 4.44 18.02
CA HIS A 334 24.52 5.04 18.21
C HIS A 334 25.66 4.06 17.84
N LYS A 335 25.52 2.77 18.14
CA LYS A 335 26.53 1.75 17.79
C LYS A 335 26.71 1.55 16.28
N PHE A 336 25.73 1.97 15.47
CA PHE A 336 25.71 1.86 14.02
C PHE A 336 25.94 3.20 13.30
N MET A 337 26.41 4.24 14.00
CA MET A 337 26.62 5.57 13.44
C MET A 337 27.38 5.57 12.11
N LYS A 338 28.47 4.78 12.00
CA LYS A 338 29.25 4.66 10.75
C LYS A 338 28.44 4.08 9.58
N LEU A 339 27.58 3.10 9.87
CA LEU A 339 26.70 2.49 8.87
C LEU A 339 25.62 3.48 8.43
N ASN A 340 24.95 4.14 9.39
CA ASN A 340 23.93 5.14 9.10
C ASN A 340 24.49 6.29 8.25
N LYS A 341 25.71 6.75 8.56
CA LYS A 341 26.41 7.75 7.74
C LYS A 341 26.67 7.28 6.32
N ALA A 342 27.13 6.04 6.14
CA ALA A 342 27.36 5.48 4.82
C ALA A 342 26.07 5.34 4.01
N LEU A 343 24.97 4.94 4.65
CA LEU A 343 23.65 4.85 4.02
C LEU A 343 23.13 6.23 3.58
N ILE A 344 23.26 7.24 4.44
CA ILE A 344 22.89 8.62 4.12
C ILE A 344 23.71 9.15 2.94
N SER A 345 25.03 8.95 2.97
CA SER A 345 25.91 9.34 1.85
C SER A 345 25.42 8.77 0.53
N ILE A 346 25.03 7.49 0.48
CA ILE A 346 24.53 6.88 -0.76
C ILE A 346 23.27 7.58 -1.28
N ILE A 347 22.36 7.97 -0.38
CA ILE A 347 21.11 8.64 -0.76
C ILE A 347 21.41 10.05 -1.28
N GLU A 348 22.23 10.81 -0.56
CA GLU A 348 22.63 12.17 -0.92
C GLU A 348 23.45 12.20 -2.21
N ASP A 349 24.41 11.28 -2.38
CA ASP A 349 25.26 11.18 -3.57
C ASP A 349 24.45 10.92 -4.84
N TYR A 350 23.37 10.13 -4.74
CA TYR A 350 22.47 9.90 -5.86
C TYR A 350 21.53 11.08 -6.10
N SER A 351 21.02 11.75 -5.05
CA SER A 351 20.11 12.90 -5.15
C SER A 351 18.90 12.70 -6.10
N LEU A 352 18.47 11.45 -6.29
CA LEU A 352 17.36 11.10 -7.21
C LEU A 352 16.00 11.01 -6.49
N VAL A 353 16.02 10.74 -5.19
CA VAL A 353 14.81 10.45 -4.43
C VAL A 353 14.18 11.78 -4.01
N THR A 354 13.03 12.07 -4.60
CA THR A 354 12.12 13.14 -4.15
C THR A 354 10.73 12.54 -4.00
N PHE A 355 9.89 13.19 -3.19
CA PHE A 355 8.51 12.78 -3.00
C PHE A 355 7.53 13.90 -3.32
N GLN A 356 6.45 13.53 -3.99
CA GLN A 356 5.28 14.38 -4.11
C GLN A 356 4.20 13.92 -3.14
N VAL A 357 3.61 14.87 -2.42
CA VAL A 357 2.50 14.64 -1.50
C VAL A 357 1.23 14.33 -2.30
N VAL A 358 0.52 13.25 -1.96
CA VAL A 358 -0.77 12.90 -2.55
C VAL A 358 -1.85 12.63 -1.50
N ASP A 359 -3.00 13.25 -1.72
CA ASP A 359 -4.26 12.97 -1.04
C ASP A 359 -5.23 12.36 -2.07
N MET A 360 -5.55 11.08 -1.89
CA MET A 360 -6.38 10.31 -2.82
C MET A 360 -7.81 10.83 -2.92
N TYR A 361 -8.27 11.57 -1.91
CA TYR A 361 -9.64 12.08 -1.84
C TYR A 361 -9.76 13.52 -2.34
N LYS A 362 -8.63 14.17 -2.63
CA LYS A 362 -8.60 15.56 -3.12
C LYS A 362 -8.26 15.59 -4.61
N GLU A 363 -9.24 15.99 -5.41
CA GLU A 363 -9.10 16.05 -6.87
C GLU A 363 -7.90 16.89 -7.33
N GLN A 364 -7.66 18.06 -6.71
CA GLN A 364 -6.50 18.91 -7.05
C GLN A 364 -5.16 18.21 -6.80
N SER A 365 -5.07 17.39 -5.75
CA SER A 365 -3.85 16.64 -5.46
C SER A 365 -3.59 15.58 -6.53
N LEU A 366 -4.63 14.84 -6.92
CA LEU A 366 -4.57 13.89 -8.03
C LEU A 366 -4.24 14.57 -9.37
N ARG A 367 -4.76 15.78 -9.63
CA ARG A 367 -4.41 16.58 -10.83
C ARG A 367 -2.93 16.91 -10.89
N ASN A 368 -2.32 17.30 -9.77
CA ASN A 368 -0.89 17.57 -9.69
C ASN A 368 -0.06 16.32 -10.02
N VAL A 369 -0.42 15.18 -9.41
CA VAL A 369 0.23 13.89 -9.70
C VAL A 369 0.07 13.50 -11.16
N LYS A 370 -1.14 13.63 -11.72
CA LYS A 370 -1.43 13.38 -13.13
C LYS A 370 -0.53 14.21 -14.05
N ASN A 371 -0.30 15.49 -13.75
CA ASN A 371 0.57 16.33 -14.57
C ASN A 371 2.04 15.89 -14.50
N LEU A 372 2.52 15.44 -13.34
CA LEU A 372 3.85 14.85 -13.20
C LEU A 372 3.98 13.54 -13.98
N VAL A 373 2.98 12.66 -13.91
CA VAL A 373 2.94 11.39 -14.66
C VAL A 373 2.91 11.66 -16.16
N ASP A 374 2.10 12.61 -16.63
CA ASP A 374 2.06 13.01 -18.04
C ASP A 374 3.43 13.51 -18.52
N LYS A 375 4.09 14.34 -17.70
CA LYS A 375 5.45 14.85 -17.99
C LYS A 375 6.48 13.72 -18.04
N ALA A 376 6.44 12.79 -17.10
CA ALA A 376 7.39 11.68 -17.00
C ALA A 376 7.19 10.61 -18.10
N SER A 377 5.93 10.35 -18.47
CA SER A 377 5.57 9.43 -19.55
C SER A 377 5.73 10.05 -20.94
N GLY A 378 5.83 11.37 -21.05
CA GLY A 378 5.93 12.08 -22.33
C GLY A 378 4.59 12.24 -23.05
N TYR A 379 3.47 12.13 -22.34
CA TYR A 379 2.13 12.29 -22.91
C TYR A 379 1.90 13.74 -23.35
N VAL A 380 1.55 13.93 -24.64
CA VAL A 380 1.22 15.23 -25.23
C VAL A 380 -0.29 15.31 -25.48
N PHE A 381 -0.93 16.32 -24.91
CA PHE A 381 -2.39 16.53 -24.87
C PHE A 381 -3.10 16.38 -26.23
N LYS A 382 -4.33 15.87 -26.20
CA LYS A 382 -5.25 15.97 -27.36
C LYS A 382 -5.82 17.38 -27.48
N SER A 383 -6.19 17.76 -28.70
CA SER A 383 -6.84 19.03 -29.04
C SER A 383 -8.16 19.31 -28.31
N GLU A 384 -8.77 18.29 -27.69
CA GLU A 384 -10.00 18.39 -26.89
C GLU A 384 -9.73 18.64 -25.39
N GLU A 385 -8.51 18.44 -24.89
CA GLU A 385 -8.13 18.64 -23.46
C GLU A 385 -7.77 20.12 -23.13
N GLY A 386 -8.30 21.07 -23.88
CA GLY A 386 -8.06 22.51 -23.67
C GLY A 386 -6.71 22.97 -24.22
N ARG A 387 -6.74 23.58 -25.41
CA ARG A 387 -5.59 24.30 -25.96
C ARG A 387 -5.32 25.56 -25.13
N HIS A 388 -4.26 25.54 -24.34
CA HIS A 388 -3.46 26.73 -24.14
C HIS A 388 -1.99 26.37 -24.35
N ILE A 389 -1.33 27.03 -25.30
CA ILE A 389 0.14 26.94 -25.48
C ILE A 389 0.83 27.23 -24.13
N ASN A 390 0.21 28.06 -23.30
CA ASN A 390 0.62 28.34 -21.94
C ASN A 390 0.54 27.13 -21.00
N SER A 391 -0.45 26.23 -21.10
CA SER A 391 -0.52 25.02 -20.24
C SER A 391 0.53 23.98 -20.64
N MET A 392 0.83 23.89 -21.94
CA MET A 392 1.91 23.06 -22.46
C MET A 392 3.29 23.58 -22.02
N LEU A 393 3.51 24.90 -22.13
CA LEU A 393 4.72 25.57 -21.63
C LEU A 393 4.83 25.47 -20.10
N ALA A 394 3.72 25.63 -19.38
CA ALA A 394 3.67 25.52 -17.92
C ALA A 394 4.01 24.10 -17.43
N CYS A 395 3.47 23.05 -18.05
CA CYS A 395 3.84 21.66 -17.74
C CYS A 395 5.32 21.37 -18.05
N ALA A 396 5.81 21.82 -19.21
CA ALA A 396 7.22 21.66 -19.59
C ALA A 396 8.15 22.39 -18.60
N MET A 397 7.79 23.61 -18.20
CA MET A 397 8.55 24.47 -17.29
C MET A 397 8.33 24.18 -15.80
N GLY A 398 7.39 23.32 -15.43
CA GLY A 398 7.07 23.03 -14.02
C GLY A 398 6.35 24.16 -13.28
N VAL A 399 5.72 25.07 -14.01
CA VAL A 399 4.94 26.18 -13.44
C VAL A 399 3.50 25.71 -13.27
N ASN A 400 2.94 25.80 -12.06
CA ASN A 400 1.51 25.62 -11.86
C ASN A 400 0.78 26.75 -12.58
N SER A 401 -0.03 26.43 -13.60
CA SER A 401 -0.79 27.46 -14.30
C SER A 401 -1.82 28.08 -13.36
N GLU A 402 -1.60 29.33 -12.96
CA GLU A 402 -2.59 30.22 -12.34
C GLU A 402 -3.70 30.59 -13.35
N PHE A 403 -4.50 29.61 -13.75
CA PHE A 403 -5.72 29.83 -14.51
C PHE A 403 -6.87 29.12 -13.81
N ASP A 404 -7.09 29.46 -12.53
CA ASP A 404 -8.35 29.26 -11.80
C ASP A 404 -8.46 30.33 -10.69
N SER A 405 -8.06 31.56 -10.98
CA SER A 405 -8.40 32.73 -10.16
C SER A 405 -9.71 33.31 -10.66
N ASN A 406 -10.83 32.67 -10.33
CA ASN A 406 -12.17 33.27 -10.32
C ASN A 406 -13.13 32.32 -9.61
N ASP A 407 -12.95 32.16 -8.29
CA ASP A 407 -14.02 31.79 -7.37
C ASP A 407 -13.60 32.20 -5.95
N TYR A 408 -13.58 33.52 -5.74
CA TYR A 408 -13.75 34.17 -4.44
C TYR A 408 -14.71 35.34 -4.64
N GLU A 409 -16.01 35.03 -4.64
CA GLU A 409 -17.05 35.90 -4.07
C GLU A 409 -17.95 35.06 -3.16
#